data_AF-A0ABD0RCS0-F1
#
_entry.id   AF-A0ABD0RCS0-F1
#
_cell.length_a   1.000
_cell.length_b   1.000
_cell.length_c   1.000
_cell.angle_alpha   90.00
_cell.angle_beta   90.00
_cell.angle_gamma   90.00
#
_symmetry.space_group_name_H-M   'P 1'
#
loop_
_entity.id
_entity.type
_entity.pdbx_description
1 polymer ?
#
loop_
_entity_poly.entity_id
_entity_poly.type
_entity_poly.pdbx_seq_one_letter_code
_entity_poly.pdbx_strand_id
1 'polypeptide(L)'
;MSGDELVLSVVSSNLEPPICKDWIMKISKKNAKLEKTVDGLLEGNSGDESEELEPKPPPVAVRRKVSFADAFGLNLVSVKEYDNRDSSGLDGRQGEEYYISCLFNIPALHQDREVRLQKQKLELERIELLPGSTTIRGIVRVLNLSFHKAVYVRVTLDGWQSHFELLAEYMPGSSDGETDRFSFHLVLTPPFQVEGLRVEFCLRYESAVGTFWANNGGTNYIVFCYQRRRSDLKEKENEKEKLAEESNQKGIRSCLKTI
;
A
#
# COMPACT_ATOMS: atom_id res chain seq x y z
N MET A 1 -24.30 -25.68 55.62
CA MET A 1 -24.40 -24.77 54.47
C MET A 1 -23.11 -24.88 53.69
N SER A 2 -23.02 -25.93 52.88
CA SER A 2 -21.86 -26.24 52.03
C SER A 2 -22.22 -25.73 50.64
N GLY A 3 -21.42 -24.81 50.11
CA GLY A 3 -21.66 -24.15 48.83
C GLY A 3 -21.36 -25.09 47.66
N ASP A 4 -22.21 -24.98 46.65
CA ASP A 4 -22.23 -25.79 45.44
C ASP A 4 -21.01 -25.54 44.53
N GLU A 5 -20.39 -26.61 44.07
CA GLU A 5 -19.36 -26.62 43.04
C GLU A 5 -20.03 -26.92 41.69
N LEU A 6 -20.27 -25.87 40.90
CA LEU A 6 -20.76 -26.00 39.52
C LEU A 6 -19.59 -26.17 38.57
N VAL A 7 -19.36 -27.42 38.17
CA VAL A 7 -18.49 -27.79 37.05
C VAL A 7 -19.19 -27.41 35.75
N LEU A 8 -18.77 -26.30 35.13
CA LEU A 8 -19.17 -25.98 33.75
C LEU A 8 -18.24 -26.70 32.78
N SER A 9 -18.73 -27.83 32.25
CA SER A 9 -18.16 -28.52 31.10
C SER A 9 -18.36 -27.66 29.84
N VAL A 10 -17.29 -27.07 29.32
CA VAL A 10 -17.30 -26.53 27.95
C VAL A 10 -16.81 -27.60 27.01
N VAL A 11 -17.78 -28.32 26.44
CA VAL A 11 -17.61 -29.03 25.17
C VAL A 11 -17.44 -27.95 24.11
N SER A 12 -16.26 -27.87 23.49
CA SER A 12 -16.12 -27.11 22.25
C SER A 12 -15.84 -28.08 21.12
N SER A 13 -16.89 -28.23 20.32
CA SER A 13 -17.00 -29.06 19.14
C SER A 13 -15.93 -28.69 18.12
N ASN A 14 -15.05 -29.64 17.81
CA ASN A 14 -14.20 -29.55 16.62
C ASN A 14 -15.10 -29.59 15.38
N LEU A 15 -15.35 -28.43 14.80
CA LEU A 15 -15.88 -28.31 13.45
C LEU A 15 -14.93 -27.38 12.68
N GLU A 16 -13.93 -27.97 12.03
CA GLU A 16 -13.05 -27.28 11.10
C GLU A 16 -13.89 -26.70 9.95
N PRO A 17 -13.87 -25.38 9.70
CA PRO A 17 -14.37 -24.86 8.45
C PRO A 17 -13.33 -25.13 7.34
N PRO A 18 -13.77 -25.61 6.16
CA PRO A 18 -12.88 -25.77 5.03
C PRO A 18 -12.66 -24.39 4.42
N ILE A 19 -11.54 -23.74 4.72
CA ILE A 19 -10.87 -22.70 3.92
C ILE A 19 -9.73 -22.23 4.82
N CYS A 20 -8.49 -22.66 4.55
CA CYS A 20 -7.25 -21.97 4.97
C CYS A 20 -5.95 -22.65 4.53
N LYS A 21 -5.96 -23.75 3.76
CA LYS A 21 -4.71 -24.34 3.23
C LYS A 21 -4.35 -23.79 1.85
N ASP A 22 -5.35 -23.61 0.99
CA ASP A 22 -5.15 -23.12 -0.38
C ASP A 22 -4.73 -21.65 -0.45
N TRP A 23 -5.17 -20.84 0.50
CA TRP A 23 -4.79 -19.42 0.62
C TRP A 23 -3.33 -19.24 1.04
N ILE A 24 -2.90 -19.96 2.08
CA ILE A 24 -1.50 -19.96 2.57
C ILE A 24 -0.54 -20.41 1.46
N MET A 25 -0.91 -21.46 0.73
CA MET A 25 -0.13 -21.97 -0.41
C MET A 25 -0.04 -20.96 -1.56
N LYS A 26 -1.10 -20.17 -1.82
CA LYS A 26 -1.08 -19.12 -2.85
C LYS A 26 -0.18 -17.94 -2.48
N ILE A 27 -0.17 -17.52 -1.21
CA ILE A 27 0.71 -16.45 -0.72
C ILE A 27 2.17 -16.89 -0.77
N SER A 28 2.49 -18.07 -0.23
CA SER A 28 3.86 -18.60 -0.27
C SER A 28 4.41 -18.73 -1.70
N LYS A 29 3.59 -19.22 -2.65
CA LYS A 29 3.98 -19.32 -4.07
C LYS A 29 4.18 -17.95 -4.74
N LYS A 30 3.43 -16.93 -4.34
CA LYS A 30 3.55 -15.58 -4.90
C LYS A 30 4.80 -14.86 -4.39
N ASN A 31 5.14 -15.05 -3.11
CA ASN A 31 6.37 -14.51 -2.51
C ASN A 31 7.62 -15.17 -3.10
N ALA A 32 7.64 -16.50 -3.26
CA ALA A 32 8.75 -17.23 -3.89
C ALA A 32 8.98 -16.86 -5.38
N LYS A 33 7.95 -16.38 -6.08
CA LYS A 33 8.06 -15.91 -7.48
C LYS A 33 8.67 -14.51 -7.56
N LEU A 34 8.47 -13.68 -6.53
CA LEU A 34 9.01 -12.33 -6.47
C LEU A 34 10.52 -12.33 -6.19
N GLU A 35 11.00 -13.20 -5.29
CA GLU A 35 12.43 -13.38 -4.99
C GLU A 35 13.25 -13.76 -6.24
N LYS A 36 12.74 -14.71 -7.04
CA LYS A 36 13.39 -15.13 -8.31
C LYS A 36 13.49 -14.03 -9.38
N THR A 37 12.71 -12.96 -9.26
CA THR A 37 12.74 -11.84 -10.22
C THR A 37 13.77 -10.77 -9.80
N VAL A 38 14.11 -10.71 -8.51
CA VAL A 38 15.06 -9.73 -7.96
C VAL A 38 16.51 -10.18 -8.14
N ASP A 39 16.78 -11.49 -8.03
CA ASP A 39 18.14 -12.04 -8.20
C ASP A 39 18.66 -11.96 -9.65
N GLY A 40 17.77 -11.81 -10.64
CA GLY A 40 18.14 -11.77 -12.06
C GLY A 40 18.67 -10.42 -12.58
N LEU A 41 18.69 -9.38 -11.75
CA LEU A 41 19.03 -8.01 -12.17
C LEU A 41 20.41 -7.54 -11.68
N LEU A 42 21.21 -8.41 -11.06
CA LEU A 42 22.47 -8.05 -10.40
C LEU A 42 23.70 -8.75 -10.98
N GLU A 43 23.77 -8.99 -12.29
CA GLU A 43 25.01 -9.45 -12.94
C GLU A 43 25.26 -8.75 -14.30
N GLY A 44 26.37 -7.99 -14.34
CA GLY A 44 27.11 -7.63 -15.56
C GLY A 44 26.97 -6.18 -16.03
N ASN A 45 27.98 -5.33 -15.82
CA ASN A 45 29.16 -5.26 -16.71
C ASN A 45 30.09 -4.07 -16.32
N SER A 46 31.39 -4.32 -16.35
CA SER A 46 32.50 -3.40 -16.01
C SER A 46 33.34 -3.01 -17.24
N GLY A 47 34.01 -1.84 -17.19
CA GLY A 47 35.04 -1.36 -18.15
C GLY A 47 34.47 -0.36 -19.17
N ASP A 48 35.11 0.73 -19.59
CA ASP A 48 36.53 1.12 -19.59
C ASP A 48 36.63 2.63 -19.94
N GLU A 49 37.76 3.26 -19.65
CA GLU A 49 38.09 4.70 -19.85
C GLU A 49 38.32 5.10 -21.32
N SER A 50 38.17 6.39 -21.69
CA SER A 50 39.11 7.18 -22.53
C SER A 50 38.52 8.50 -23.07
N GLU A 51 39.43 9.40 -23.48
CA GLU A 51 39.39 10.86 -23.58
C GLU A 51 38.77 11.49 -24.85
N GLU A 52 38.35 12.75 -24.68
CA GLU A 52 38.56 13.96 -25.49
C GLU A 52 38.71 13.88 -27.03
N LEU A 53 37.89 14.66 -27.77
CA LEU A 53 38.29 15.66 -28.79
C LEU A 53 37.06 16.18 -29.57
N GLU A 54 36.82 17.50 -29.53
CA GLU A 54 35.86 18.18 -30.40
C GLU A 54 36.39 18.40 -31.82
N PRO A 55 35.51 18.36 -32.85
CA PRO A 55 35.74 19.07 -34.09
C PRO A 55 34.64 20.09 -34.47
N LYS A 56 35.13 21.20 -35.03
CA LYS A 56 34.49 22.45 -35.49
C LYS A 56 33.27 22.30 -36.43
N PRO A 57 32.37 23.31 -36.46
CA PRO A 57 31.13 23.26 -37.26
C PRO A 57 31.34 23.50 -38.77
N PRO A 58 30.53 22.88 -39.65
CA PRO A 58 30.50 23.16 -41.08
C PRO A 58 29.70 24.43 -41.45
N PRO A 59 29.96 25.03 -42.64
CA PRO A 59 29.50 26.36 -43.04
C PRO A 59 27.99 26.48 -43.34
N VAL A 60 27.49 27.72 -43.20
CA VAL A 60 26.09 28.16 -43.36
C VAL A 60 25.47 27.70 -44.68
N ALA A 61 24.49 26.80 -44.58
CA ALA A 61 23.64 26.38 -45.70
C ALA A 61 22.34 27.19 -45.75
N VAL A 62 21.99 27.63 -46.95
CA VAL A 62 20.77 28.36 -47.33
C VAL A 62 19.53 27.67 -46.76
N ARG A 63 18.75 28.41 -45.95
CA ARG A 63 17.51 27.90 -45.35
C ARG A 63 16.43 27.75 -46.43
N ARG A 64 16.32 26.57 -47.05
CA ARG A 64 15.12 26.17 -47.78
C ARG A 64 14.12 25.63 -46.76
N LYS A 65 13.01 26.35 -46.57
CA LYS A 65 11.95 25.95 -45.65
C LYS A 65 11.02 24.99 -46.38
N VAL A 66 11.12 23.71 -46.03
CA VAL A 66 10.19 22.69 -46.51
C VAL A 66 9.00 22.66 -45.55
N SER A 67 7.79 22.82 -46.07
CA SER A 67 6.56 22.63 -45.31
C SER A 67 5.93 21.30 -45.68
N PHE A 68 5.45 20.56 -44.68
CA PHE A 68 4.70 19.34 -44.92
C PHE A 68 3.23 19.70 -45.23
N ALA A 69 2.73 19.16 -46.32
CA ALA A 69 1.36 19.32 -46.76
C ALA A 69 0.79 17.95 -47.16
N ASP A 70 -0.54 17.82 -47.13
CA ASP A 70 -1.22 16.62 -47.62
C ASP A 70 -1.13 16.48 -49.16
N ALA A 71 -1.72 15.42 -49.71
CA ALA A 71 -1.75 15.17 -51.15
C ALA A 71 -2.47 16.27 -51.96
N PHE A 72 -3.18 17.18 -51.29
CA PHE A 72 -3.88 18.32 -51.89
C PHE A 72 -3.15 19.65 -51.65
N GLY A 73 -1.96 19.65 -51.04
CA GLY A 73 -1.13 20.85 -50.85
C GLY A 73 -1.53 21.73 -49.66
N LEU A 74 -2.36 21.22 -48.74
CA LEU A 74 -2.76 21.95 -47.53
C LEU A 74 -1.83 21.63 -46.37
N ASN A 75 -1.48 22.66 -45.57
CA ASN A 75 -0.60 22.54 -44.40
C ASN A 75 -1.18 21.52 -43.40
N LEU A 76 -0.39 20.52 -43.04
CA LEU A 76 -0.77 19.50 -42.05
C LEU A 76 -0.79 20.11 -40.63
N VAL A 77 -1.81 20.90 -40.31
CA VAL A 77 -2.06 21.37 -38.93
C VAL A 77 -3.09 20.45 -38.28
N SER A 78 -2.61 19.36 -37.69
CA SER A 78 -3.24 18.75 -36.53
C SER A 78 -2.19 17.94 -35.78
N VAL A 79 -1.61 18.56 -34.75
CA VAL A 79 -0.91 17.81 -33.71
C VAL A 79 -1.99 17.24 -32.81
N LYS A 80 -2.33 15.98 -33.04
CA LYS A 80 -3.13 15.21 -32.09
C LYS A 80 -2.17 14.68 -31.04
N GLU A 81 -2.13 15.32 -29.89
CA GLU A 81 -1.43 14.81 -28.72
C GLU A 81 -2.13 13.51 -28.29
N TYR A 82 -1.45 12.39 -28.51
CA TYR A 82 -1.83 11.14 -27.88
C TYR A 82 -1.03 11.06 -26.59
N ASP A 83 -1.74 11.11 -25.45
CA ASP A 83 -1.14 10.82 -24.15
C ASP A 83 -0.57 9.40 -24.22
N ASN A 84 0.76 9.26 -24.11
CA ASN A 84 1.46 7.98 -24.21
C ASN A 84 1.33 7.18 -22.90
N ARG A 85 0.11 7.08 -22.36
CA ARG A 85 -0.22 6.27 -21.19
C ARG A 85 -1.05 5.03 -21.50
N ASP A 86 -1.40 4.81 -22.75
CA ASP A 86 -2.08 3.58 -23.18
C ASP A 86 -1.13 2.68 -23.97
N SER A 87 -0.09 2.20 -23.30
CA SER A 87 0.66 1.01 -23.72
C SER A 87 0.70 -0.03 -22.61
N SER A 88 -0.48 -0.53 -22.23
CA SER A 88 -0.63 -1.94 -21.84
C SER A 88 -2.04 -2.41 -22.19
N GLY A 89 -2.18 -2.97 -23.38
CA GLY A 89 -3.35 -3.76 -23.74
C GLY A 89 -3.35 -5.07 -22.95
N LEU A 90 -3.86 -5.03 -21.71
CA LEU A 90 -4.35 -6.18 -20.96
C LEU A 90 -5.50 -5.73 -20.05
N ASP A 91 -6.72 -6.00 -20.52
CA ASP A 91 -7.95 -6.16 -19.75
C ASP A 91 -8.51 -4.92 -18.99
N GLY A 92 -9.72 -4.51 -19.37
CA GLY A 92 -10.44 -3.35 -18.84
C GLY A 92 -10.92 -3.52 -17.40
N ARG A 93 -10.01 -3.58 -16.43
CA ARG A 93 -10.34 -3.38 -15.02
C ARG A 93 -10.30 -1.88 -14.74
N GLN A 94 -11.49 -1.29 -14.77
CA GLN A 94 -11.75 0.08 -14.32
C GLN A 94 -10.99 0.36 -13.01
N GLY A 95 -10.29 1.50 -12.95
CA GLY A 95 -9.39 1.86 -11.85
C GLY A 95 -10.06 1.83 -10.48
N GLU A 96 -9.94 0.69 -9.80
CA GLU A 96 -10.27 0.53 -8.40
C GLU A 96 -9.17 1.19 -7.56
N GLU A 97 -9.56 2.17 -6.76
CA GLU A 97 -8.63 2.87 -5.88
C GLU A 97 -8.79 2.36 -4.45
N TYR A 98 -7.67 2.13 -3.78
CA TYR A 98 -7.66 1.62 -2.42
C TYR A 98 -7.04 2.65 -1.50
N TYR A 99 -7.56 2.73 -0.28
CA TYR A 99 -7.00 3.57 0.78
C TYR A 99 -7.14 2.89 2.13
N ILE A 100 -6.35 3.32 3.10
CA ILE A 100 -6.35 2.77 4.46
C ILE A 100 -6.66 3.84 5.50
N SER A 101 -7.29 3.43 6.60
CA SER A 101 -7.44 4.20 7.83
C SER A 101 -6.85 3.41 8.99
N CYS A 102 -6.12 4.06 9.90
CA CYS A 102 -5.51 3.42 11.06
C CYS A 102 -6.25 3.86 12.34
N LEU A 103 -6.62 2.91 13.20
CA LEU A 103 -7.19 3.20 14.53
C LEU A 103 -6.11 3.21 15.63
N PHE A 104 -4.93 3.70 15.29
CA PHE A 104 -3.80 3.86 16.21
C PHE A 104 -2.93 5.02 15.76
N ASN A 105 -2.16 5.55 16.71
CA ASN A 105 -1.21 6.61 16.46
C ASN A 105 0.21 6.06 16.53
N ILE A 106 0.96 6.28 15.46
CA ILE A 106 2.42 6.18 15.48
C ILE A 106 2.95 7.47 16.12
N PRO A 107 3.86 7.41 17.12
CA PRO A 107 4.35 8.61 17.79
C PRO A 107 5.04 9.50 16.77
N ALA A 108 4.58 10.74 16.67
CA ALA A 108 5.22 11.72 15.82
C ALA A 108 6.57 12.17 16.39
N LEU A 109 6.70 12.16 17.73
CA LEU A 109 7.92 12.56 18.43
C LEU A 109 8.88 11.38 18.57
N HIS A 110 10.13 11.62 18.19
CA HIS A 110 11.20 10.64 18.29
C HIS A 110 11.40 10.10 19.72
N GLN A 111 11.31 10.98 20.72
CA GLN A 111 11.57 10.63 22.11
C GLN A 111 10.54 9.62 22.66
N ASP A 112 9.26 9.82 22.36
CA ASP A 112 8.19 8.92 22.81
C ASP A 112 8.36 7.53 22.19
N ARG A 113 8.70 7.49 20.90
CA ARG A 113 9.02 6.25 20.18
C ARG A 113 10.20 5.53 20.83
N GLU A 114 11.26 6.25 21.16
CA GLU A 114 12.44 5.63 21.78
C GLU A 114 12.10 5.06 23.17
N VAL A 115 11.34 5.77 24.00
CA VAL A 115 10.89 5.25 25.31
C VAL A 115 10.05 3.98 25.16
N ARG A 116 9.14 3.93 24.18
CA ARG A 116 8.32 2.74 23.93
C ARG A 116 9.16 1.58 23.39
N LEU A 117 10.08 1.85 22.47
CA LEU A 117 11.01 0.86 21.93
C LEU A 117 11.92 0.29 23.02
N GLN A 118 12.48 1.11 23.90
CA GLN A 118 13.31 0.65 25.01
C GLN A 118 12.52 -0.24 25.98
N LYS A 119 11.22 0.02 26.18
CA LYS A 119 10.35 -0.82 27.02
C LYS A 119 9.99 -2.14 26.32
N GLN A 120 9.44 -2.06 25.11
CA GLN A 120 8.81 -3.19 24.39
C GLN A 120 9.77 -3.98 23.51
N LYS A 121 10.95 -3.44 23.19
CA LYS A 121 12.00 -3.99 22.30
C LYS A 121 11.66 -4.02 20.81
N LEU A 122 10.40 -3.81 20.45
CA LEU A 122 9.94 -3.62 19.08
C LEU A 122 8.77 -2.65 19.01
N GLU A 123 8.63 -1.96 17.89
CA GLU A 123 7.51 -1.06 17.63
C GLU A 123 7.26 -0.87 16.12
N LEU A 124 6.00 -0.65 15.74
CA LEU A 124 5.65 -0.21 14.39
C LEU A 124 6.13 1.24 14.16
N GLU A 125 7.04 1.43 13.20
CA GLU A 125 7.58 2.74 12.82
C GLU A 125 6.78 3.41 11.70
N ARG A 126 6.29 2.63 10.74
CA ARG A 126 5.51 3.16 9.59
C ARG A 126 4.54 2.11 9.09
N ILE A 127 3.41 2.55 8.57
CA ILE A 127 2.49 1.73 7.79
C ILE A 127 1.99 2.52 6.60
N GLU A 128 1.87 1.86 5.46
CA GLU A 128 1.38 2.47 4.22
C GLU A 128 0.75 1.42 3.31
N LEU A 129 -0.12 1.89 2.42
CA LEU A 129 -0.65 1.08 1.32
C LEU A 129 0.20 1.33 0.08
N LEU A 130 0.69 0.27 -0.56
CA LEU A 130 1.49 0.41 -1.77
C LEU A 130 0.60 0.89 -2.95
N PRO A 131 1.02 1.92 -3.70
CA PRO A 131 0.23 2.50 -4.80
C PRO A 131 -0.22 1.47 -5.83
N GLY A 132 -1.47 1.59 -6.28
CA GLY A 132 -2.03 0.69 -7.30
C GLY A 132 -2.21 -0.76 -6.84
N SER A 133 -2.15 -1.03 -5.54
CA SER A 133 -2.28 -2.37 -4.98
C SER A 133 -3.11 -2.40 -3.71
N THR A 134 -3.42 -3.61 -3.26
CA THR A 134 -4.04 -3.92 -1.96
C THR A 134 -3.01 -4.40 -0.93
N THR A 135 -1.73 -4.04 -1.13
CA THR A 135 -0.62 -4.50 -0.28
C THR A 135 -0.31 -3.46 0.79
N ILE A 136 -0.51 -3.82 2.05
CA ILE A 136 -0.02 -3.01 3.18
C ILE A 136 1.45 -3.33 3.39
N ARG A 137 2.29 -2.29 3.38
CA ARG A 137 3.68 -2.37 3.84
C ARG A 137 3.77 -1.75 5.23
N GLY A 138 4.36 -2.48 6.16
CA GLY A 138 4.71 -1.93 7.47
C GLY A 138 6.21 -2.03 7.72
N ILE A 139 6.75 -0.99 8.37
CA ILE A 139 8.13 -0.92 8.84
C ILE A 139 8.12 -1.06 10.35
N VAL A 140 8.87 -2.03 10.86
CA VAL A 140 9.01 -2.34 12.28
C VAL A 140 10.42 -1.98 12.69
N ARG A 141 10.56 -1.21 13.78
CA ARG A 141 11.85 -0.94 14.41
C ARG A 141 12.02 -1.89 15.59
N VAL A 142 13.20 -2.49 15.72
CA VAL A 142 13.54 -3.38 16.82
C VAL A 142 14.83 -2.93 17.50
N LEU A 143 14.94 -3.19 18.80
CA LEU A 143 16.18 -3.00 19.52
C LEU A 143 17.18 -4.11 19.16
N ASN A 144 18.41 -3.76 18.82
CA ASN A 144 19.45 -4.67 18.38
C ASN A 144 20.06 -5.45 19.56
N LEU A 145 19.27 -6.34 20.15
CA LEU A 145 19.68 -7.19 21.27
C LEU A 145 20.57 -8.37 20.84
N SER A 146 20.46 -8.79 19.58
CA SER A 146 21.23 -9.91 19.02
C SER A 146 21.34 -9.79 17.51
N PHE A 147 22.42 -10.36 16.95
CA PHE A 147 22.58 -10.49 15.52
C PHE A 147 21.52 -11.44 14.92
N HIS A 148 21.28 -12.59 15.58
CA HIS A 148 20.24 -13.51 15.18
C HIS A 148 18.90 -13.07 15.77
N LYS A 149 18.06 -12.52 14.90
CA LYS A 149 16.75 -12.00 15.24
C LYS A 149 15.73 -12.31 14.16
N ALA A 150 14.52 -12.62 14.58
CA ALA A 150 13.39 -12.87 13.70
C ALA A 150 12.21 -12.00 14.15
N VAL A 151 11.57 -11.32 13.19
CA VAL A 151 10.42 -10.45 13.45
C VAL A 151 9.23 -11.04 12.72
N TYR A 152 8.15 -11.25 13.44
CA TYR A 152 6.90 -11.79 12.92
C TYR A 152 5.76 -10.82 13.14
N VAL A 153 4.84 -10.80 12.19
CA VAL A 153 3.60 -10.04 12.26
C VAL A 153 2.46 -11.03 12.31
N ARG A 154 1.82 -11.14 13.46
CA ARG A 154 0.64 -11.99 13.62
C ARG A 154 -0.60 -11.18 13.28
N VAL A 155 -1.35 -11.64 12.29
CA VAL A 155 -2.48 -10.94 11.68
C VAL A 155 -3.75 -11.74 11.88
N THR A 156 -4.86 -11.05 12.11
CA THR A 156 -6.23 -11.59 12.06
C THR A 156 -7.13 -10.67 11.23
N LEU A 157 -8.16 -11.26 10.63
CA LEU A 157 -9.21 -10.56 9.88
C LEU A 157 -10.61 -10.79 10.48
N ASP A 158 -10.71 -11.52 11.60
CA ASP A 158 -11.96 -12.04 12.17
C ASP A 158 -12.04 -11.90 13.69
N GLY A 159 -11.33 -10.93 14.26
CA GLY A 159 -11.33 -10.68 15.70
C GLY A 159 -10.63 -11.76 16.51
N TRP A 160 -9.52 -12.32 15.97
CA TRP A 160 -8.68 -13.35 16.58
C TRP A 160 -9.29 -14.75 16.68
N GLN A 161 -10.39 -15.03 15.98
CA GLN A 161 -10.89 -16.40 15.83
C GLN A 161 -9.91 -17.24 15.01
N SER A 162 -9.31 -16.65 13.98
CA SER A 162 -8.18 -17.19 13.26
C SER A 162 -7.05 -16.17 13.16
N HIS A 163 -5.82 -16.67 13.00
CA HIS A 163 -4.65 -15.83 12.79
C HIS A 163 -3.62 -16.53 11.91
N PHE A 164 -2.78 -15.73 11.27
CA PHE A 164 -1.62 -16.19 10.54
C PHE A 164 -0.43 -15.29 10.83
N GLU A 165 0.78 -15.78 10.55
CA GLU A 165 2.01 -15.02 10.78
C GLU A 165 2.73 -14.73 9.47
N LEU A 166 3.23 -13.51 9.35
CA LEU A 166 4.14 -13.08 8.29
C LEU A 166 5.53 -12.92 8.89
N LEU A 167 6.55 -13.48 8.24
CA LEU A 167 7.93 -13.14 8.57
C LEU A 167 8.25 -11.78 7.97
N ALA A 168 8.78 -10.87 8.78
CA ALA A 168 9.29 -9.59 8.31
C ALA A 168 10.76 -9.73 7.91
N GLU A 169 11.14 -9.03 6.84
CA GLU A 169 12.46 -9.08 6.24
C GLU A 169 13.31 -7.93 6.76
N TYR A 170 14.56 -8.22 7.12
CA TYR A 170 15.51 -7.19 7.51
C TYR A 170 15.74 -6.20 6.36
N MET A 171 15.78 -4.90 6.66
CA MET A 171 16.11 -3.87 5.69
C MET A 171 17.63 -3.59 5.70
N PRO A 172 18.37 -3.93 4.63
CA PRO A 172 19.82 -3.70 4.57
C PRO A 172 20.19 -2.23 4.75
N GLY A 173 21.23 -1.95 5.54
CA GLY A 173 21.71 -0.60 5.81
C GLY A 173 20.79 0.22 6.74
N SER A 174 19.76 -0.39 7.34
CA SER A 174 18.84 0.30 8.25
C SER A 174 19.34 0.41 9.69
N SER A 175 20.40 -0.32 10.03
CA SER A 175 20.95 -0.40 11.38
C SER A 175 21.65 0.91 11.75
N ASP A 176 21.31 1.47 12.90
CA ASP A 176 22.03 2.60 13.51
C ASP A 176 22.94 2.16 14.68
N GLY A 177 23.20 0.85 14.78
CA GLY A 177 23.97 0.22 15.85
C GLY A 177 23.09 -0.23 17.02
N GLU A 178 22.16 0.64 17.43
CA GLU A 178 21.24 0.38 18.55
C GLU A 178 19.95 -0.32 18.11
N THR A 179 19.48 -0.04 16.89
CA THR A 179 18.20 -0.52 16.37
C THR A 179 18.33 -0.99 14.94
N ASP A 180 17.41 -1.86 14.54
CA ASP A 180 17.29 -2.38 13.18
C ASP A 180 15.87 -2.18 12.65
N ARG A 181 15.71 -2.12 11.32
CA ARG A 181 14.38 -2.08 10.69
C ARG A 181 14.09 -3.36 9.94
N PHE A 182 12.83 -3.77 10.03
CA PHE A 182 12.26 -4.90 9.33
C PHE A 182 11.03 -4.43 8.56
N SER A 183 10.78 -5.00 7.39
CA SER A 183 9.61 -4.69 6.57
C SER A 183 8.75 -5.93 6.37
N PHE A 184 7.43 -5.77 6.40
CA PHE A 184 6.50 -6.84 6.05
C PHE A 184 5.52 -6.35 4.98
N HIS A 185 5.01 -7.30 4.20
CA HIS A 185 4.04 -7.06 3.14
C HIS A 185 2.82 -7.95 3.35
N LEU A 186 1.67 -7.34 3.61
CA LEU A 186 0.38 -8.02 3.73
C LEU A 186 -0.45 -7.74 2.48
N VAL A 187 -0.61 -8.76 1.63
CA VAL A 187 -1.44 -8.67 0.42
C VAL A 187 -2.87 -9.04 0.75
N LEU A 188 -3.80 -8.10 0.58
CA LEU A 188 -5.23 -8.33 0.77
C LEU A 188 -5.90 -8.66 -0.57
N THR A 189 -6.91 -9.53 -0.56
CA THR A 189 -7.64 -9.86 -1.79
C THR A 189 -9.02 -9.19 -1.80
N PRO A 190 -9.32 -8.33 -2.79
CA PRO A 190 -10.64 -7.73 -2.96
C PRO A 190 -11.68 -8.77 -3.43
N PRO A 191 -12.99 -8.48 -3.34
CA PRO A 191 -13.58 -7.20 -2.97
C PRO A 191 -13.62 -6.95 -1.47
N PHE A 192 -13.50 -5.68 -1.07
CA PHE A 192 -13.75 -5.26 0.30
C PHE A 192 -15.23 -4.88 0.49
N GLN A 193 -15.72 -5.05 1.73
CA GLN A 193 -17.06 -4.60 2.12
C GLN A 193 -17.12 -3.06 2.13
N VAL A 194 -18.34 -2.50 2.15
CA VAL A 194 -18.54 -1.03 2.16
C VAL A 194 -17.95 -0.42 3.44
N GLU A 195 -18.02 -1.16 4.54
CA GLU A 195 -17.44 -0.81 5.85
C GLU A 195 -15.91 -0.93 5.88
N GLY A 196 -15.30 -1.47 4.82
CA GLY A 196 -13.89 -1.79 4.72
C GLY A 196 -13.52 -3.15 5.33
N LEU A 197 -12.36 -3.67 4.94
CA LEU A 197 -11.77 -4.85 5.56
C LEU A 197 -11.01 -4.44 6.82
N ARG A 198 -11.42 -4.94 7.98
CA ARG A 198 -10.68 -4.77 9.24
C ARG A 198 -9.53 -5.77 9.30
N VAL A 199 -8.33 -5.23 9.47
CA VAL A 199 -7.09 -5.98 9.71
C VAL A 199 -6.60 -5.63 11.10
N GLU A 200 -6.34 -6.63 11.92
CA GLU A 200 -5.70 -6.43 13.22
C GLU A 200 -4.40 -7.21 13.26
N PHE A 201 -3.34 -6.62 13.80
CA PHE A 201 -2.08 -7.32 13.96
C PHE A 201 -1.34 -6.92 15.23
N CYS A 202 -0.47 -7.83 15.67
CA CYS A 202 0.55 -7.58 16.68
C CYS A 202 1.91 -8.07 16.19
N LEU A 203 2.95 -7.54 16.80
CA LEU A 203 4.33 -7.79 16.39
C LEU A 203 4.99 -8.72 17.42
N ARG A 204 5.81 -9.65 16.93
CA ARG A 204 6.62 -10.57 17.73
C ARG A 204 8.07 -10.45 17.30
N TYR A 205 8.97 -10.24 18.26
CA TYR A 205 10.41 -10.20 18.05
C TYR A 205 11.05 -11.33 18.83
N GLU A 206 11.70 -12.26 18.13
CA GLU A 206 12.50 -13.32 18.71
C GLU A 206 13.99 -13.05 18.56
N SER A 207 14.72 -13.25 19.65
CA SER A 207 16.17 -13.17 19.73
C SER A 207 16.69 -14.23 20.69
N ALA A 208 18.01 -14.41 20.75
CA ALA A 208 18.64 -15.25 21.76
C ALA A 208 18.34 -14.81 23.21
N VAL A 209 17.94 -13.55 23.43
CA VAL A 209 17.62 -12.99 24.75
C VAL A 209 16.18 -13.30 25.17
N GLY A 210 15.31 -13.64 24.21
CA GLY A 210 13.92 -13.99 24.46
C GLY A 210 12.97 -13.49 23.38
N THR A 211 11.67 -13.65 23.66
CA THR A 211 10.57 -13.27 22.78
C THR A 211 9.83 -12.06 23.35
N PHE A 212 9.70 -11.02 22.54
CA PHE A 212 9.06 -9.75 22.89
C PHE A 212 7.85 -9.50 21.99
N TRP A 213 6.83 -8.84 22.55
CA TRP A 213 5.59 -8.55 21.85
C TRP A 213 5.25 -7.06 21.90
N ALA A 214 4.78 -6.53 20.78
CA ALA A 214 4.19 -5.20 20.72
C ALA A 214 2.77 -5.30 20.14
N ASN A 215 1.81 -4.90 20.97
CA ASN A 215 0.38 -4.92 20.66
C ASN A 215 -0.25 -3.54 20.87
N ASN A 216 0.52 -2.47 20.59
CA ASN A 216 0.06 -1.09 20.72
C ASN A 216 -0.52 -0.74 22.12
N GLY A 217 0.07 -1.29 23.19
CA GLY A 217 -0.42 -1.04 24.56
C GLY A 217 -1.72 -1.76 24.91
N GLY A 218 -2.05 -2.86 24.21
CA GLY A 218 -3.21 -3.71 24.48
C GLY A 218 -4.36 -3.56 23.48
N THR A 219 -4.30 -2.58 22.57
CA THR A 219 -5.36 -2.33 21.57
C THR A 219 -5.07 -2.93 20.20
N ASN A 220 -3.90 -3.55 20.01
CA ASN A 220 -3.36 -4.00 18.72
C ASN A 220 -3.21 -2.87 17.69
N TYR A 221 -2.60 -3.20 16.56
CA TYR A 221 -2.57 -2.33 15.39
C TYR A 221 -3.77 -2.67 14.50
N ILE A 222 -4.74 -1.77 14.43
CA ILE A 222 -5.97 -1.95 13.66
C ILE A 222 -5.97 -1.04 12.44
N VAL A 223 -6.10 -1.64 11.25
CA VAL A 223 -6.15 -0.95 9.95
C VAL A 223 -7.44 -1.33 9.24
N PHE A 224 -8.15 -0.35 8.69
CA PHE A 224 -9.25 -0.57 7.76
C PHE A 224 -8.78 -0.33 6.35
N CYS A 225 -9.09 -1.26 5.44
CA CYS A 225 -8.82 -1.13 4.01
C CYS A 225 -10.11 -0.95 3.24
N TYR A 226 -10.18 0.10 2.44
CA TYR A 226 -11.36 0.46 1.67
C TYR A 226 -11.08 0.34 0.18
N GLN A 227 -12.14 0.05 -0.57
CA GLN A 227 -12.14 0.02 -2.02
C GLN A 227 -13.09 1.11 -2.52
N ARG A 228 -12.56 2.10 -3.21
CA ARG A 228 -13.32 3.20 -3.82
C ARG A 228 -13.68 2.79 -5.25
N ARG A 229 -14.96 2.55 -5.50
CA ARG A 229 -15.46 2.30 -6.86
C ARG A 229 -15.64 3.63 -7.58
N ARG A 230 -15.26 3.65 -8.85
CA ARG A 230 -15.35 4.87 -9.68
C ARG A 230 -16.79 5.34 -9.92
N SER A 231 -17.79 4.46 -9.75
CA SER A 231 -19.22 4.79 -9.77
C SER A 231 -19.60 5.83 -8.71
N ASP A 232 -19.01 5.71 -7.52
CA ASP A 232 -19.39 6.48 -6.34
C ASP A 232 -18.87 7.93 -6.41
N LEU A 233 -17.85 8.17 -7.25
CA LEU A 233 -17.32 9.50 -7.55
C LEU A 233 -18.24 10.26 -8.51
N LYS A 234 -18.77 9.57 -9.53
CA LYS A 234 -19.68 10.17 -10.52
C LYS A 234 -21.04 10.51 -9.91
N GLU A 235 -21.55 9.69 -8.99
CA GLU A 235 -22.79 10.00 -8.27
C GLU A 235 -22.64 11.25 -7.39
N LYS A 236 -21.53 11.38 -6.65
CA LYS A 236 -21.25 12.57 -5.82
C LYS A 236 -21.01 13.85 -6.62
N GLU A 237 -20.43 13.76 -7.82
CA GLU A 237 -20.28 14.90 -8.73
C GLU A 237 -21.65 15.33 -9.31
N ASN A 238 -22.45 14.36 -9.77
CA ASN A 238 -23.78 14.62 -10.31
C ASN A 238 -24.76 15.19 -9.26
N GLU A 239 -24.67 14.77 -7.99
CA GLU A 239 -25.47 15.34 -6.90
C GLU A 239 -25.08 16.78 -6.58
N LYS A 240 -23.78 17.11 -6.62
CA LYS A 240 -23.28 18.48 -6.43
C LYS A 240 -23.71 19.41 -7.55
N GLU A 241 -23.69 18.94 -8.80
CA GLU A 241 -24.17 19.70 -9.96
C GLU A 241 -25.68 19.94 -9.90
N LYS A 242 -26.48 18.93 -9.53
CA LYS A 242 -27.93 19.09 -9.34
C LYS A 242 -28.28 20.10 -8.25
N LEU A 243 -27.57 20.09 -7.12
CA LEU A 243 -27.76 21.06 -6.03
C LEU A 243 -27.35 22.48 -6.44
N ALA A 244 -26.33 22.62 -7.29
CA ALA A 244 -25.91 23.92 -7.83
C ALA A 244 -26.93 24.48 -8.85
N GLU A 245 -27.51 23.63 -9.70
CA GLU A 245 -28.54 24.01 -10.67
C GLU A 245 -29.88 24.39 -10.00
N GLU A 246 -30.29 23.68 -8.96
CA GLU A 246 -31.50 24.02 -8.19
C GLU A 246 -31.37 25.36 -7.44
N SER A 247 -30.16 25.72 -6.99
CA SER A 247 -29.90 27.01 -6.36
C SER A 247 -29.93 28.17 -7.36
N ASN A 248 -29.54 27.92 -8.62
CA ASN A 248 -29.50 28.95 -9.67
C ASN A 248 -30.90 29.26 -10.23
N GLN A 249 -31.79 28.26 -10.31
CA GLN A 249 -33.17 28.45 -10.78
C GLN A 249 -34.06 29.23 -9.79
N LYS A 250 -33.72 29.25 -8.50
CA LYS A 250 -34.46 30.04 -7.49
C LYS A 250 -34.16 31.55 -7.56
N GLY A 251 -33.14 31.97 -8.30
CA GLY A 251 -32.73 33.38 -8.43
C GLY A 251 -33.43 34.19 -9.55
N ILE A 252 -34.17 33.55 -10.47
CA ILE A 252 -34.71 34.20 -11.68
C ILE A 252 -36.25 34.34 -11.60
N ARG A 253 -36.76 34.98 -10.56
CA ARG A 253 -38.18 35.37 -10.48
C ARG A 253 -38.37 36.77 -9.91
N SER A 254 -37.96 37.79 -10.67
CA SER A 254 -38.41 39.19 -10.60
C SER A 254 -37.59 39.92 -11.67
N CYS A 255 -38.08 40.63 -12.68
CA CYS A 255 -39.09 41.67 -12.67
C CYS A 255 -39.62 41.81 -14.11
N LEU A 256 -40.91 41.62 -14.35
CA LEU A 256 -41.60 42.26 -15.48
C LEU A 256 -42.62 43.20 -14.85
N LYS A 257 -42.35 44.51 -14.97
CA LYS A 257 -43.26 45.58 -14.57
C LYS A 257 -44.04 45.96 -15.82
N THR A 258 -45.36 45.75 -15.80
CA THR A 258 -46.26 46.15 -16.88
C THR A 258 -46.40 47.68 -16.91
N ILE A 259 -46.50 48.18 -18.14
CA ILE A 259 -46.57 49.56 -18.66
C ILE A 259 -47.24 50.58 -17.74
#